data_AF-A0A954P4K1-F1
#
_entry.id   AF-A0A954P4K1-F1
#
_cell.length_a   1.000
_cell.length_b   1.000
_cell.length_c   1.000
_cell.angle_alpha   90.00
_cell.angle_beta   90.00
_cell.angle_gamma   90.00
#
_symmetry.space_group_name_H-M   'P 1'
#
loop_
_entity.id
_entity.type
_entity.pdbx_description
1 polymer ?
#
loop_
_entity_poly.entity_id
_entity_poly.type
_entity_poly.pdbx_seq_one_letter_code
_entity_poly.pdbx_strand_id
1 'polypeptide(L)'
;MKREFFYQDDRSNKFWTIELSGCEYVTTHGRVGAAGRETRKQFDSEDRARQEYEKQVASKLKKGYIEGAPPAYQPPDWASMSMTEDVFWRIIGLFNWKKLGDDEAVIEPAVRALSQMSEDDIRQFEEILAKKLYALDTLAHASEIGEDSYRPGKYFSVDEFLYTRACVVANGPEFYEKVLADPKEMPEDAEFEVLLSVGQEAWERKTGSDEFDHVTDVCYETFSNTAGWPDIEAS
;
A
#
# COMPACT_ATOMS: atom_id res chain seq x y z
N MET A 1 7.14 35.93 9.30
CA MET A 1 7.38 35.43 7.92
C MET A 1 6.62 34.13 7.75
N LYS A 2 5.57 34.12 6.93
CA LYS A 2 4.74 32.94 6.67
C LYS A 2 5.10 32.34 5.30
N ARG A 3 5.19 31.01 5.24
CA ARG A 3 5.36 30.23 4.01
C ARG A 3 4.33 29.11 3.97
N GLU A 4 3.88 28.76 2.77
CA GLU A 4 2.82 27.78 2.54
C GLU A 4 3.28 26.74 1.53
N PHE A 5 2.98 25.48 1.83
CA PHE A 5 3.48 24.33 1.10
C PHE A 5 2.37 23.31 0.88
N PHE A 6 2.40 22.63 -0.27
CA PHE A 6 1.39 21.67 -0.70
C PHE A 6 2.03 20.36 -1.14
N TYR A 7 1.35 19.25 -0.86
CA TYR A 7 1.79 17.91 -1.25
C TYR A 7 0.58 17.11 -1.73
N GLN A 8 0.71 16.51 -2.92
CA GLN A 8 -0.31 15.70 -3.55
C GLN A 8 0.26 14.35 -3.99
N ASP A 9 -0.47 13.28 -3.69
CA ASP A 9 -0.28 11.92 -4.22
C ASP A 9 -1.66 11.25 -4.33
N ASP A 10 -1.72 9.97 -4.68
CA ASP A 10 -2.98 9.24 -4.87
C ASP A 10 -3.90 9.23 -3.64
N ARG A 11 -3.34 9.49 -2.44
CA ARG A 11 -4.04 9.44 -1.14
C ARG A 11 -4.09 10.77 -0.41
N SER A 12 -3.28 11.73 -0.86
CA SER A 12 -2.93 12.91 -0.11
C SER A 12 -3.25 14.14 -0.93
N ASN A 13 -3.97 15.06 -0.32
CA ASN A 13 -4.04 16.45 -0.74
C ASN A 13 -3.82 17.30 0.50
N LYS A 14 -2.57 17.58 0.82
CA LYS A 14 -2.14 18.12 2.12
C LYS A 14 -1.60 19.53 1.95
N PHE A 15 -1.85 20.37 2.94
CA PHE A 15 -1.15 21.63 3.12
C PHE A 15 -0.30 21.58 4.39
N TRP A 16 0.78 22.35 4.39
CA TRP A 16 1.60 22.65 5.54
C TRP A 16 2.04 24.11 5.44
N THR A 17 1.87 24.87 6.52
CA THR A 17 2.35 26.24 6.62
C THR A 17 3.34 26.35 7.77
N ILE A 18 4.23 27.33 7.67
CA ILE A 18 5.09 27.71 8.78
C ILE A 18 5.22 29.23 8.85
N GLU A 19 5.03 29.78 10.04
CA GLU A 19 5.10 31.20 10.32
C GLU A 19 6.10 31.47 11.45
N LEU A 20 7.15 32.23 11.15
CA LEU A 20 8.15 32.69 12.12
C LEU A 20 7.80 34.09 12.63
N SER A 21 7.78 34.28 13.94
CA SER A 21 7.60 35.56 14.62
C SER A 21 8.52 35.66 15.84
N GLY A 22 9.53 36.54 15.77
CA GLY A 22 10.54 36.68 16.83
C GLY A 22 11.23 35.36 17.17
N CYS A 23 11.14 34.96 18.43
CA CYS A 23 11.72 33.72 18.94
C CYS A 23 10.80 32.49 18.81
N GLU A 24 9.72 32.56 18.04
CA GLU A 24 8.73 31.49 17.89
C GLU A 24 8.48 31.17 16.43
N TYR A 25 8.22 29.90 16.11
CA TYR A 25 7.46 29.57 14.91
C TYR A 25 6.17 28.80 15.23
N VAL A 26 5.20 28.93 14.33
CA VAL A 26 3.95 28.16 14.29
C VAL A 26 3.93 27.35 13.01
N THR A 27 3.62 26.07 13.09
CA THR A 27 3.31 25.24 11.92
C THR A 27 1.85 24.85 11.92
N THR A 28 1.18 24.93 10.78
CA THR A 28 -0.20 24.44 10.61
C THR A 28 -0.23 23.39 9.51
N HIS A 29 -0.94 22.28 9.72
CA HIS A 29 -1.02 21.21 8.72
C HIS A 29 -2.40 20.58 8.66
N GLY A 30 -2.80 20.11 7.48
CA GLY A 30 -4.10 19.48 7.28
C GLY A 30 -4.31 19.01 5.85
N ARG A 31 -5.51 18.51 5.56
CA ARG A 31 -5.96 18.33 4.18
C ARG A 31 -6.36 19.67 3.60
N VAL A 32 -6.05 19.92 2.33
CA VAL A 32 -6.49 21.14 1.63
C VAL A 32 -8.01 21.25 1.73
N GLY A 33 -8.52 22.41 2.15
CA GLY A 33 -9.95 22.66 2.35
C GLY A 33 -10.50 22.22 3.71
N ALA A 34 -9.71 21.59 4.58
CA ALA A 34 -10.10 21.23 5.94
C ALA A 34 -9.45 22.15 7.00
N ALA A 35 -9.98 22.14 8.22
CA ALA A 35 -9.35 22.81 9.36
C ALA A 35 -7.97 22.19 9.65
N GLY A 36 -6.95 23.04 9.76
CA GLY A 36 -5.59 22.62 10.07
C GLY A 36 -5.35 22.43 11.56
N ARG A 37 -4.38 21.59 11.90
CA ARG A 37 -3.84 21.45 13.26
C ARG A 37 -2.58 22.31 13.39
N GLU A 38 -2.55 23.12 14.44
CA GLU A 38 -1.40 23.97 14.76
C GLU A 38 -0.43 23.29 15.73
N THR A 39 0.84 23.66 15.64
CA THR A 39 1.88 23.34 16.62
C THR A 39 2.80 24.54 16.72
N ARG A 40 3.07 24.96 17.95
CA ARG A 40 3.80 26.19 18.26
C ARG A 40 5.09 25.83 18.98
N LYS A 41 6.20 26.44 18.61
CA LYS A 41 7.51 26.16 19.20
C LYS A 41 8.26 27.45 19.49
N GLN A 42 8.51 27.66 20.78
CA GLN A 42 9.27 28.79 21.32
C GLN A 42 10.76 28.43 21.42
N PHE A 43 11.62 29.42 21.20
CA PHE A 43 13.06 29.32 21.31
C PHE A 43 13.63 30.45 22.18
N ASP A 44 14.89 30.29 22.58
CA ASP A 44 15.59 31.23 23.46
C ASP A 44 16.10 32.47 22.71
N SER A 45 16.18 32.43 21.37
CA SER A 45 16.65 33.53 20.54
C SER A 45 16.04 33.49 19.13
N GLU A 46 15.98 34.66 18.50
CA GLU A 46 15.48 34.81 17.12
C GLU A 46 16.34 34.04 16.12
N ASP A 47 17.67 34.04 16.30
CA ASP A 47 18.60 33.31 15.43
C ASP A 47 18.34 31.80 15.48
N ARG A 48 18.09 31.25 16.68
CA ARG A 48 17.75 29.84 16.84
C ARG A 48 16.40 29.52 16.19
N ALA A 49 15.39 30.37 16.39
CA ALA A 49 14.08 30.20 15.77
C ALA A 49 14.18 30.20 14.24
N ARG A 50 14.98 31.11 13.67
CA ARG A 50 15.25 31.19 12.22
C ARG A 50 15.96 29.96 11.68
N GLN A 51 17.00 29.47 12.37
CA GLN A 51 17.71 28.25 11.95
C GLN A 51 16.77 27.03 11.94
N GLU A 52 15.96 26.86 12.97
CA GLU A 52 15.01 25.73 13.04
C GLU A 52 13.87 25.87 12.04
N TYR A 53 13.41 27.09 11.76
CA TYR A 53 12.45 27.40 10.70
C TYR A 53 12.95 26.94 9.32
N GLU A 54 14.18 27.32 8.93
CA GLU A 54 14.75 26.94 7.63
C GLU A 54 14.99 25.43 7.53
N LYS A 55 15.35 24.76 8.64
CA LYS A 55 15.45 23.29 8.67
C LYS A 55 14.10 22.62 8.39
N GLN A 56 13.00 23.12 8.95
CA GLN A 56 11.66 22.57 8.69
C GLN A 56 11.26 22.74 7.23
N VAL A 57 11.51 23.91 6.65
CA VAL A 57 11.29 24.18 5.23
C VAL A 57 12.09 23.19 4.37
N ALA A 58 13.40 23.09 4.58
CA ALA A 58 14.27 22.22 3.77
C ALA A 58 13.82 20.76 3.85
N SER A 59 13.39 20.30 5.04
CA SER A 59 12.83 18.95 5.24
C SER A 59 11.55 18.73 4.44
N LYS A 60 10.65 19.73 4.37
CA LYS A 60 9.40 19.62 3.59
C LYS A 60 9.65 19.61 2.09
N LEU A 61 10.52 20.49 1.60
CA LEU A 61 10.93 20.50 0.19
C LEU A 61 11.56 19.16 -0.22
N LYS A 62 12.42 18.58 0.62
CA LYS A 62 13.01 17.24 0.38
C LYS A 62 11.94 16.13 0.30
N LYS A 63 10.81 16.30 0.98
CA LYS A 63 9.68 15.36 0.96
C LYS A 63 8.69 15.62 -0.19
N GLY A 64 9.06 16.45 -1.17
CA GLY A 64 8.24 16.72 -2.35
C GLY A 64 7.13 17.74 -2.14
N TYR A 65 7.13 18.49 -1.02
CA TYR A 65 6.22 19.62 -0.87
C TYR A 65 6.63 20.77 -1.80
N ILE A 66 5.65 21.38 -2.46
CA ILE A 66 5.82 22.53 -3.35
C ILE A 66 5.40 23.80 -2.61
N GLU A 67 6.24 24.83 -2.64
CA GLU A 67 5.94 26.13 -2.03
C GLU A 67 5.13 27.03 -2.97
N GLY A 68 4.18 27.79 -2.43
CA GLY A 68 3.47 28.83 -3.18
C GLY A 68 1.96 28.61 -3.22
N ALA A 69 1.36 28.63 -4.40
CA ALA A 69 -0.09 28.43 -4.55
C ALA A 69 -0.43 26.93 -4.50
N PRO A 70 -1.58 26.54 -3.92
CA PRO A 70 -2.06 25.16 -4.03
C PRO A 70 -2.24 24.81 -5.50
N PRO A 71 -1.62 23.73 -6.01
CA PRO A 71 -2.02 23.20 -7.30
C PRO A 71 -3.49 22.79 -7.22
N ALA A 72 -4.23 22.97 -8.32
CA ALA A 72 -5.59 22.44 -8.42
C ALA A 72 -5.54 20.95 -8.07
N TYR A 73 -6.39 20.49 -7.14
CA TYR A 73 -6.42 19.08 -6.77
C TYR A 73 -6.83 18.26 -7.99
N GLN A 74 -5.88 17.48 -8.50
CA GLN A 74 -6.14 16.49 -9.53
C GLN A 74 -6.13 15.12 -8.83
N PRO A 75 -7.30 14.57 -8.47
CA PRO A 75 -7.35 13.19 -8.04
C PRO A 75 -6.86 12.29 -9.18
N PRO A 76 -6.35 11.10 -8.87
CA PRO A 76 -5.98 10.14 -9.90
C PRO A 76 -7.19 9.84 -10.78
N ASP A 77 -7.02 9.97 -12.08
CA ASP A 77 -8.02 9.56 -13.06
C ASP A 77 -7.84 8.09 -13.38
N TRP A 78 -8.32 7.22 -12.49
CA TRP A 78 -8.18 5.76 -12.63
C TRP A 78 -8.79 5.25 -13.94
N ALA A 79 -9.86 5.87 -14.42
CA ALA A 79 -10.55 5.49 -15.64
C ALA A 79 -9.72 5.68 -16.93
N SER A 80 -8.67 6.51 -16.88
CA SER A 80 -7.76 6.73 -18.03
C SER A 80 -6.40 6.04 -17.88
N MET A 81 -6.15 5.35 -16.76
CA MET A 81 -4.93 4.57 -16.56
C MET A 81 -5.04 3.18 -17.16
N SER A 82 -3.90 2.53 -17.35
CA SER A 82 -3.82 1.10 -17.71
C SER A 82 -3.12 0.34 -16.60
N MET A 83 -3.55 -0.89 -16.36
CA MET A 83 -2.98 -1.73 -15.31
C MET A 83 -1.57 -2.18 -15.67
N THR A 84 -0.61 -1.53 -15.01
CA THR A 84 0.81 -1.87 -15.00
C THR A 84 1.22 -2.22 -13.58
N GLU A 85 2.43 -2.76 -13.40
CA GLU A 85 2.93 -3.07 -12.05
C GLU A 85 3.00 -1.82 -11.14
N ASP A 86 3.36 -0.64 -11.67
CA ASP A 86 3.31 0.62 -10.92
C ASP A 86 1.88 0.94 -10.47
N VAL A 87 0.91 0.82 -11.37
CA VAL A 87 -0.50 1.07 -11.05
C VAL A 87 -1.05 0.05 -10.07
N PHE A 88 -0.67 -1.23 -10.18
CA PHE A 88 -1.01 -2.27 -9.20
C PHE A 88 -0.55 -1.85 -7.80
N TRP A 89 0.71 -1.46 -7.63
CA TRP A 89 1.22 -1.02 -6.34
C TRP A 89 0.57 0.28 -5.85
N ARG A 90 0.18 1.19 -6.74
CA ARG A 90 -0.60 2.39 -6.39
C ARG A 90 -1.98 2.03 -5.84
N ILE A 91 -2.66 1.02 -6.42
CA ILE A 91 -3.95 0.51 -5.94
C ILE A 91 -3.80 -0.15 -4.56
N ILE A 92 -2.85 -1.08 -4.39
CA ILE A 92 -2.54 -1.69 -3.07
C ILE A 92 -2.21 -0.59 -2.04
N GLY A 93 -1.45 0.41 -2.48
CA GLY A 93 -1.09 1.57 -1.69
C GLY A 93 -2.29 2.32 -1.12
N LEU A 94 -3.50 2.19 -1.66
CA LEU A 94 -4.72 2.86 -1.17
C LEU A 94 -5.27 2.27 0.14
N PHE A 95 -4.86 1.06 0.55
CA PHE A 95 -5.34 0.37 1.74
C PHE A 95 -5.30 1.25 3.00
N ASN A 96 -6.43 1.35 3.69
CA ASN A 96 -6.63 2.26 4.80
C ASN A 96 -6.38 1.58 6.15
N TRP A 97 -5.11 1.36 6.47
CA TRP A 97 -4.65 0.77 7.73
C TRP A 97 -5.09 1.49 9.02
N LYS A 98 -5.72 2.67 8.94
CA LYS A 98 -6.42 3.29 10.09
C LYS A 98 -7.73 2.59 10.46
N LYS A 99 -8.17 1.65 9.63
CA LYS A 99 -9.36 0.80 9.80
C LYS A 99 -9.00 -0.63 10.17
N LEU A 100 -7.77 -0.87 10.64
CA LEU A 100 -7.34 -2.19 11.12
C LEU A 100 -8.37 -2.81 12.07
N GLY A 101 -8.75 -4.07 11.81
CA GLY A 101 -9.84 -4.78 12.47
C GLY A 101 -11.19 -4.72 11.73
N ASP A 102 -11.25 -4.04 10.59
CA ASP A 102 -12.37 -3.99 9.65
C ASP A 102 -11.78 -4.04 8.24
N ASP A 103 -11.50 -5.26 7.77
CA ASP A 103 -10.72 -5.54 6.57
C ASP A 103 -11.39 -5.00 5.29
N GLU A 104 -12.72 -5.11 5.22
CA GLU A 104 -13.57 -4.48 4.20
C GLU A 104 -13.31 -2.96 4.13
N ALA A 105 -13.30 -2.29 5.28
CA ALA A 105 -13.01 -0.85 5.33
C ALA A 105 -11.53 -0.51 5.05
N VAL A 106 -10.61 -1.47 5.20
CA VAL A 106 -9.21 -1.32 4.81
C VAL A 106 -9.08 -1.33 3.28
N ILE A 107 -9.71 -2.29 2.59
CA ILE A 107 -9.57 -2.46 1.13
C ILE A 107 -10.50 -1.57 0.29
N GLU A 108 -11.61 -1.09 0.85
CA GLU A 108 -12.62 -0.28 0.16
C GLU A 108 -12.06 0.85 -0.75
N PRO A 109 -11.04 1.64 -0.34
CA PRO A 109 -10.46 2.64 -1.22
C PRO A 109 -9.82 2.08 -2.49
N ALA A 110 -9.21 0.89 -2.42
CA ALA A 110 -8.62 0.19 -3.54
C ALA A 110 -9.72 -0.37 -4.47
N VAL A 111 -10.72 -1.04 -3.90
CA VAL A 111 -11.90 -1.55 -4.65
C VAL A 111 -12.57 -0.43 -5.43
N ARG A 112 -12.84 0.72 -4.80
CA ARG A 112 -13.43 1.89 -5.47
C ARG A 112 -12.56 2.45 -6.59
N ALA A 113 -11.24 2.45 -6.42
CA ALA A 113 -10.33 2.94 -7.46
C ALA A 113 -10.29 1.98 -8.64
N LEU A 114 -10.11 0.69 -8.36
CA LEU A 114 -10.03 -0.37 -9.36
C LEU A 114 -11.35 -0.51 -10.15
N SER A 115 -12.52 -0.35 -9.51
CA SER A 115 -13.83 -0.39 -10.19
C SER A 115 -14.05 0.74 -11.21
N GLN A 116 -13.27 1.82 -11.13
CA GLN A 116 -13.31 2.91 -12.12
C GLN A 116 -12.48 2.60 -13.37
N MET A 117 -11.51 1.68 -13.28
CA MET A 117 -10.67 1.24 -14.40
C MET A 117 -11.45 0.35 -15.36
N SER A 118 -10.88 -0.02 -16.51
CA SER A 118 -11.58 -0.90 -17.47
C SER A 118 -11.74 -2.32 -16.93
N GLU A 119 -12.65 -3.11 -17.53
CA GLU A 119 -12.78 -4.53 -17.18
C GLU A 119 -11.50 -5.31 -17.47
N ASP A 120 -10.76 -4.93 -18.51
CA ASP A 120 -9.46 -5.51 -18.84
C ASP A 120 -8.44 -5.21 -17.74
N ASP A 121 -8.42 -3.97 -17.23
CA ASP A 121 -7.53 -3.58 -16.14
C ASP A 121 -7.82 -4.33 -14.83
N ILE A 122 -9.08 -4.65 -14.55
CA ILE A 122 -9.46 -5.47 -13.38
C ILE A 122 -8.92 -6.90 -13.53
N ARG A 123 -9.03 -7.50 -14.72
CA ARG A 123 -8.42 -8.81 -15.01
C ARG A 123 -6.89 -8.75 -14.90
N GLN A 124 -6.29 -7.70 -15.44
CA GLN A 124 -4.84 -7.51 -15.36
C GLN A 124 -4.35 -7.25 -13.91
N PHE A 125 -5.20 -6.75 -13.01
CA PHE A 125 -4.88 -6.66 -11.59
C PHE A 125 -4.74 -8.06 -10.98
N GLU A 126 -5.68 -8.96 -11.28
CA GLU A 126 -5.64 -10.37 -10.85
C GLU A 126 -4.42 -11.09 -11.43
N GLU A 127 -4.08 -10.85 -12.70
CA GLU A 127 -2.86 -11.39 -13.31
C GLU A 127 -1.59 -10.99 -12.54
N ILE A 128 -1.47 -9.73 -12.17
CA ILE A 128 -0.30 -9.26 -11.40
C ILE A 128 -0.33 -9.86 -9.99
N LEU A 129 -1.49 -9.82 -9.30
CA LEU A 129 -1.63 -10.40 -7.96
C LEU A 129 -1.25 -11.88 -7.94
N ALA A 130 -1.79 -12.67 -8.86
CA ALA A 130 -1.53 -14.09 -8.97
C ALA A 130 -0.03 -14.37 -9.19
N LYS A 131 0.62 -13.61 -10.08
CA LYS A 131 2.07 -13.73 -10.34
C LYS A 131 2.90 -13.39 -9.10
N LYS A 132 2.49 -12.39 -8.31
CA LYS A 132 3.18 -12.01 -7.06
C LYS A 132 3.05 -13.08 -5.99
N LEU A 133 1.86 -13.64 -5.80
CA LEU A 133 1.60 -14.73 -4.85
C LEU A 133 2.31 -16.02 -5.28
N TYR A 134 2.27 -16.36 -6.57
CA TYR A 134 2.96 -17.52 -7.13
C TYR A 134 4.47 -17.45 -6.92
N ALA A 135 5.09 -16.28 -7.07
CA ALA A 135 6.53 -16.13 -6.86
C ALA A 135 6.97 -16.40 -5.41
N LEU A 136 6.08 -16.14 -4.44
CA LEU A 136 6.32 -16.45 -3.02
C LEU A 136 5.94 -17.89 -2.66
N ASP A 137 5.24 -18.63 -3.53
CA ASP A 137 4.86 -20.03 -3.33
C ASP A 137 6.10 -20.94 -3.41
N THR A 138 6.81 -21.09 -2.30
CA THR A 138 8.00 -21.92 -2.24
C THR A 138 8.11 -22.56 -0.87
N LEU A 139 8.80 -23.71 -0.81
CA LEU A 139 9.14 -24.39 0.43
C LEU A 139 9.90 -23.48 1.41
N ALA A 140 10.79 -22.63 0.89
CA ALA A 140 11.61 -21.74 1.72
C ALA A 140 10.75 -20.71 2.47
N HIS A 141 9.84 -20.04 1.76
CA HIS A 141 8.90 -19.08 2.38
C HIS A 141 7.89 -19.77 3.30
N ALA A 142 7.36 -20.93 2.90
CA ALA A 142 6.42 -21.69 3.71
C ALA A 142 7.01 -22.18 5.04
N SER A 143 8.33 -22.32 5.13
CA SER A 143 9.01 -22.74 6.36
C SER A 143 9.13 -21.62 7.40
N GLU A 144 8.77 -20.38 7.05
CA GLU A 144 9.05 -19.17 7.86
C GLU A 144 7.77 -18.45 8.32
N ILE A 145 6.57 -19.04 8.16
CA ILE A 145 5.27 -18.40 8.52
C ILE A 145 4.87 -18.52 10.01
N GLY A 146 5.77 -18.98 10.89
CA GLY A 146 5.47 -19.10 12.33
C GLY A 146 4.94 -20.48 12.74
N GLU A 147 3.82 -20.52 13.49
CA GLU A 147 3.29 -21.74 14.11
C GLU A 147 2.99 -22.85 13.09
N ASP A 148 2.34 -22.46 11.99
CA ASP A 148 1.91 -23.35 10.91
C ASP A 148 2.96 -23.51 9.79
N SER A 149 4.22 -23.16 10.07
CA SER A 149 5.34 -23.35 9.13
C SER A 149 5.43 -24.78 8.59
N TYR A 150 5.74 -24.88 7.30
CA TYR A 150 5.98 -26.17 6.66
C TYR A 150 7.12 -26.90 7.36
N ARG A 151 6.81 -28.11 7.86
CA ARG A 151 7.77 -29.00 8.49
C ARG A 151 7.49 -30.43 8.03
N PRO A 152 8.49 -31.18 7.54
CA PRO A 152 8.28 -32.55 7.09
C PRO A 152 7.57 -33.41 8.14
N GLY A 153 6.48 -34.06 7.74
CA GLY A 153 5.69 -34.95 8.62
C GLY A 153 4.83 -34.24 9.66
N LYS A 154 4.68 -32.90 9.57
CA LYS A 154 3.72 -32.14 10.38
C LYS A 154 2.60 -31.58 9.52
N TYR A 155 1.51 -31.19 10.18
CA TYR A 155 0.45 -30.42 9.55
C TYR A 155 1.01 -29.10 9.00
N PHE A 156 0.51 -28.69 7.85
CA PHE A 156 0.82 -27.44 7.17
C PHE A 156 -0.47 -26.89 6.59
N SER A 157 -0.83 -25.66 6.98
CA SER A 157 -2.03 -24.98 6.49
C SER A 157 -1.72 -24.29 5.15
N VAL A 158 -2.28 -24.83 4.06
CA VAL A 158 -2.10 -24.26 2.73
C VAL A 158 -2.77 -22.89 2.59
N ASP A 159 -3.88 -22.68 3.30
CA ASP A 159 -4.64 -21.44 3.32
C ASP A 159 -3.87 -20.37 4.09
N GLU A 160 -3.37 -20.70 5.29
CA GLU A 160 -2.58 -19.76 6.10
C GLU A 160 -1.37 -19.27 5.30
N PHE A 161 -0.64 -20.18 4.63
CA PHE A 161 0.48 -19.77 3.78
C PHE A 161 0.07 -18.85 2.61
N LEU A 162 -1.08 -19.10 1.98
CA LEU A 162 -1.60 -18.21 0.95
C LEU A 162 -1.93 -16.82 1.54
N TYR A 163 -2.55 -16.77 2.71
CA TYR A 163 -2.94 -15.52 3.35
C TYR A 163 -1.74 -14.75 3.91
N THR A 164 -0.68 -15.43 4.37
CA THR A 164 0.59 -14.78 4.72
C THR A 164 1.25 -14.18 3.48
N ARG A 165 1.22 -14.86 2.33
CA ARG A 165 1.71 -14.30 1.05
C ARG A 165 0.88 -13.08 0.63
N ALA A 166 -0.43 -13.11 0.85
CA ALA A 166 -1.31 -11.96 0.64
C ALA A 166 -0.94 -10.78 1.55
N CYS A 167 -0.63 -11.05 2.82
CA CYS A 167 -0.12 -10.06 3.78
C CYS A 167 1.18 -9.39 3.28
N VAL A 168 2.11 -10.16 2.71
CA VAL A 168 3.35 -9.63 2.13
C VAL A 168 3.06 -8.64 1.00
N VAL A 169 2.18 -9.00 0.07
CA VAL A 169 1.78 -8.11 -1.04
C VAL A 169 1.07 -6.86 -0.51
N ALA A 170 0.17 -7.00 0.47
CA ALA A 170 -0.56 -5.88 1.06
C ALA A 170 0.34 -4.84 1.75
N ASN A 171 1.52 -5.25 2.24
CA ASN A 171 2.54 -4.37 2.83
C ASN A 171 3.35 -3.57 1.79
N GLY A 172 3.08 -3.77 0.49
CA GLY A 172 3.59 -2.94 -0.60
C GLY A 172 4.92 -3.40 -1.19
N PRO A 173 5.40 -2.70 -2.24
CA PRO A 173 6.47 -3.18 -3.10
C PRO A 173 7.80 -3.37 -2.37
N GLU A 174 8.19 -2.46 -1.48
CA GLU A 174 9.46 -2.55 -0.76
C GLU A 174 9.53 -3.78 0.16
N PHE A 175 8.43 -4.09 0.84
CA PHE A 175 8.36 -5.27 1.71
C PHE A 175 8.27 -6.55 0.88
N TYR A 176 7.46 -6.54 -0.18
CA TYR A 176 7.36 -7.66 -1.12
C TYR A 176 8.73 -8.07 -1.67
N GLU A 177 9.51 -7.13 -2.22
CA GLU A 177 10.83 -7.41 -2.77
C GLU A 177 11.82 -7.90 -1.70
N LYS A 178 11.69 -7.40 -0.46
CA LYS A 178 12.51 -7.84 0.66
C LYS A 178 12.26 -9.31 0.99
N VAL A 179 11.00 -9.71 1.11
CA VAL A 179 10.60 -11.09 1.40
C VAL A 179 10.96 -12.01 0.24
N LEU A 180 10.67 -11.60 -1.00
CA LEU A 180 11.00 -12.37 -2.19
C LEU A 180 12.50 -12.72 -2.27
N ALA A 181 13.37 -11.80 -1.84
CA ALA A 181 14.81 -11.99 -1.82
C ALA A 181 15.32 -12.79 -0.61
N ASP A 182 14.63 -12.71 0.53
CA ASP A 182 15.00 -13.40 1.78
C ASP A 182 13.76 -13.98 2.47
N PRO A 183 13.51 -15.29 2.34
CA PRO A 183 12.37 -15.97 2.97
C PRO A 183 12.27 -15.77 4.48
N LYS A 184 13.36 -15.44 5.18
CA LYS A 184 13.34 -15.18 6.63
C LYS A 184 12.65 -13.88 7.03
N GLU A 185 12.36 -13.04 6.05
CA GLU A 185 11.60 -11.80 6.24
C GLU A 185 10.08 -12.05 6.11
N MET A 186 9.67 -13.29 5.80
CA MET A 186 8.27 -13.69 5.81
C MET A 186 7.65 -13.36 7.18
N PRO A 187 6.48 -12.71 7.22
CA PRO A 187 5.86 -12.40 8.49
C PRO A 187 5.36 -13.70 9.15
N GLU A 188 5.66 -13.85 10.44
CA GLU A 188 5.17 -14.96 11.27
C GLU A 188 3.77 -14.63 11.81
N ASP A 189 2.86 -15.60 11.75
CA ASP A 189 1.51 -15.53 12.33
C ASP A 189 0.72 -14.26 11.91
N ALA A 190 0.85 -13.88 10.63
CA ALA A 190 0.15 -12.74 10.04
C ALA A 190 -0.49 -13.11 8.71
N GLU A 191 -1.71 -12.63 8.50
CA GLU A 191 -2.51 -12.91 7.32
C GLU A 191 -3.15 -11.62 6.76
N PHE A 192 -3.60 -11.68 5.51
CA PHE A 192 -4.47 -10.67 4.94
C PHE A 192 -5.29 -11.27 3.78
N GLU A 193 -6.13 -12.27 4.10
CA GLU A 193 -6.96 -13.02 3.13
C GLU A 193 -7.76 -12.09 2.21
N VAL A 194 -8.32 -11.01 2.77
CA VAL A 194 -9.19 -10.07 2.06
C VAL A 194 -8.54 -9.45 0.80
N LEU A 195 -7.22 -9.50 0.65
CA LEU A 195 -6.58 -9.05 -0.60
C LEU A 195 -7.10 -9.82 -1.82
N LEU A 196 -7.42 -11.11 -1.65
CA LEU A 196 -7.87 -11.98 -2.73
C LEU A 196 -9.26 -11.60 -3.26
N SER A 197 -10.06 -10.83 -2.52
CA SER A 197 -11.38 -10.37 -2.97
C SER A 197 -11.35 -9.06 -3.76
N VAL A 198 -10.24 -8.31 -3.75
CA VAL A 198 -10.19 -6.93 -4.26
C VAL A 198 -10.61 -6.82 -5.73
N GLY A 199 -10.13 -7.69 -6.62
CA GLY A 199 -10.52 -7.63 -8.04
C GLY A 199 -11.95 -8.10 -8.27
N GLN A 200 -12.41 -9.13 -7.57
CA GLN A 200 -13.80 -9.59 -7.64
C GLN A 200 -14.78 -8.51 -7.16
N GLU A 201 -14.52 -7.86 -6.03
CA GLU A 201 -15.38 -6.77 -5.54
C GLU A 201 -15.36 -5.55 -6.47
N ALA A 202 -14.20 -5.24 -7.05
CA ALA A 202 -14.09 -4.17 -8.03
C ALA A 202 -14.88 -4.49 -9.31
N TRP A 203 -14.84 -5.75 -9.75
CA TRP A 203 -15.64 -6.27 -10.86
C TRP A 203 -17.12 -6.14 -10.58
N GLU A 204 -17.61 -6.68 -9.45
CA GLU A 204 -19.02 -6.63 -9.08
C GLU A 204 -19.51 -5.19 -8.99
N ARG A 205 -18.72 -4.30 -8.39
CA ARG A 205 -19.06 -2.88 -8.31
C ARG A 205 -19.16 -2.21 -9.67
N LYS A 206 -18.31 -2.61 -10.63
CA LYS A 206 -18.28 -2.04 -11.97
C LYS A 206 -19.42 -2.55 -12.84
N THR A 207 -19.66 -3.86 -12.83
CA THR A 207 -20.54 -4.55 -13.77
C THR A 207 -21.92 -4.80 -13.20
N GLY A 208 -22.05 -4.82 -11.86
CA GLY A 208 -23.24 -5.27 -11.15
C GLY A 208 -23.40 -6.79 -11.12
N SER A 209 -22.37 -7.55 -11.50
CA SER A 209 -22.39 -9.01 -11.57
C SER A 209 -21.38 -9.63 -10.60
N ASP A 210 -21.82 -10.61 -9.82
CA ASP A 210 -21.01 -11.46 -8.97
C ASP A 210 -20.26 -12.56 -9.75
N GLU A 211 -20.57 -12.74 -11.04
CA GLU A 211 -19.88 -13.65 -11.94
C GLU A 211 -18.60 -12.99 -12.48
N PHE A 212 -17.46 -13.31 -11.87
CA PHE A 212 -16.14 -12.91 -12.36
C PHE A 212 -15.39 -14.12 -12.94
N ASP A 213 -15.73 -14.48 -14.17
CA ASP A 213 -15.09 -15.59 -14.89
C ASP A 213 -13.77 -15.14 -15.53
N HIS A 214 -12.74 -15.00 -14.70
CA HIS A 214 -11.36 -14.74 -15.14
C HIS A 214 -10.43 -15.78 -14.53
N VAL A 215 -9.76 -16.54 -15.39
CA VAL A 215 -8.71 -17.49 -15.01
C VAL A 215 -7.37 -16.85 -15.31
N THR A 216 -6.50 -16.79 -14.31
CA THR A 216 -5.16 -16.21 -14.43
C THR A 216 -4.18 -17.16 -15.11
N ASP A 217 -3.11 -16.61 -15.69
CA ASP A 217 -2.03 -17.39 -16.33
C ASP A 217 -1.36 -18.40 -15.37
N VAL A 218 -1.30 -18.05 -14.09
CA VAL A 218 -0.74 -18.89 -13.01
C VAL A 218 -1.75 -19.05 -11.89
N CYS A 219 -1.83 -20.25 -11.33
CA CYS A 219 -2.60 -20.53 -10.13
C CYS A 219 -1.83 -20.02 -8.90
N TYR A 220 -2.41 -19.17 -8.07
CA TYR A 220 -1.73 -18.65 -6.87
C TYR A 220 -1.82 -19.59 -5.67
N GLU A 221 -2.64 -20.65 -5.76
CA GLU A 221 -2.81 -21.64 -4.71
C GLU A 221 -1.49 -22.29 -4.31
N THR A 222 -1.36 -22.62 -3.04
CA THR A 222 -0.14 -23.24 -2.49
C THR A 222 0.20 -24.53 -3.24
N PHE A 223 1.49 -24.76 -3.49
CA PHE A 223 2.07 -25.84 -4.33
C PHE A 223 1.95 -25.66 -5.86
N SER A 224 1.35 -24.58 -6.35
CA SER A 224 1.23 -24.33 -7.79
C SER A 224 2.57 -24.00 -8.45
N ASN A 225 3.49 -23.36 -7.72
CA ASN A 225 4.85 -23.12 -8.17
C ASN A 225 5.70 -24.36 -7.95
N THR A 226 5.51 -25.36 -8.81
CA THR A 226 6.23 -26.64 -8.74
C THR A 226 7.76 -26.51 -8.65
N ALA A 227 8.35 -25.46 -9.23
CA ALA A 227 9.79 -25.19 -9.10
C ALA A 227 10.20 -24.74 -7.68
N GLY A 228 9.28 -24.11 -6.94
CA GLY A 228 9.44 -23.72 -5.53
C GLY A 228 9.31 -24.87 -4.54
N TRP A 229 8.89 -26.07 -4.98
CA TRP A 229 8.60 -27.24 -4.15
C TRP A 229 9.31 -28.51 -4.64
N PRO A 230 10.65 -28.53 -4.72
CA PRO A 230 11.40 -29.62 -5.36
C PRO A 230 11.29 -30.99 -4.65
N ASP A 231 10.92 -31.01 -3.38
CA ASP A 231 10.94 -32.22 -2.53
C ASP A 231 9.54 -32.77 -2.18
N ILE A 232 8.48 -32.19 -2.77
CA ILE A 232 7.12 -32.72 -2.64
C ILE A 232 6.83 -33.52 -3.92
N GLU A 233 6.96 -34.85 -3.85
CA GLU A 233 6.52 -35.71 -4.96
C GLU A 233 5.07 -35.37 -5.30
N ALA A 234 4.81 -35.10 -6.58
CA ALA A 234 3.46 -34.87 -7.08
C ALA A 234 2.59 -36.09 -6.75
N SER A 235 1.76 -35.97 -5.71
CA SER A 235 0.77 -36.97 -5.31
C SER A 235 -0.48 -36.89 -6.17
#